data_AF-A0A8S3WMA0-F1
#
_entry.id   AF-A0A8S3WMA0-F1
#
_cell.length_a   1.000
_cell.length_b   1.000
_cell.length_c   1.000
_cell.angle_alpha   90.00
_cell.angle_beta   90.00
_cell.angle_gamma   90.00
#
_symmetry.space_group_name_H-M   'P 1'
#
loop_
_entity.id
_entity.type
_entity.pdbx_description
1 polymer ?
#
loop_
_entity_poly.entity_id
_entity_poly.type
_entity_poly.pdbx_seq_one_letter_code
_entity_poly.pdbx_strand_id
1 'polypeptide(L)'
;MQKLTEHIDELKQRIAAWGKRIRRYTEKSTRFNQNRLFQSDQKRLYKALERPMVSGTDPVPNQADTVAFWRSLWSEPVNHNEGPWTEVAASQCAGIRTPRRIT
;
A
#
# COMPACT_ATOMS: atom_id res chain seq x y z
N MET A 1 39.46 31.81 4.54
CA MET A 1 38.66 30.62 4.88
C MET A 1 37.17 30.77 4.56
N GLN A 2 36.52 31.86 4.96
CA GLN A 2 35.06 32.06 4.83
C GLN A 2 34.51 32.09 3.38
N LYS A 3 35.22 32.74 2.45
CA LYS A 3 34.87 32.71 1.01
C LYS A 3 34.90 31.31 0.39
N LEU A 4 35.80 30.44 0.87
CA LEU A 4 35.92 29.08 0.34
C LEU A 4 34.76 28.21 0.84
N THR A 5 34.36 28.37 2.10
CA THR A 5 33.22 27.64 2.66
C THR A 5 31.91 28.06 2.02
N GLU A 6 31.70 29.36 1.77
CA GLU A 6 30.53 29.87 1.06
C GLU A 6 30.43 29.28 -0.35
N HIS A 7 31.53 29.27 -1.10
CA HIS A 7 31.55 28.71 -2.44
C HIS A 7 31.27 27.20 -2.47
N ILE A 8 31.78 26.45 -1.49
CA ILE A 8 31.47 25.03 -1.34
C ILE A 8 29.98 24.82 -1.05
N ASP A 9 29.38 25.64 -0.19
CA ASP A 9 27.98 25.51 0.16
C ASP A 9 27.05 25.90 -1.00
N GLU A 10 27.40 26.91 -1.79
CA GLU A 10 26.71 27.22 -3.06
C GLU A 10 26.73 26.02 -4.02
N LEU A 11 27.87 25.36 -4.19
CA LEU A 11 27.99 24.19 -5.06
C LEU A 11 27.13 23.02 -4.54
N LYS A 12 27.14 22.75 -3.23
CA LYS A 12 26.27 21.73 -2.61
C LYS A 12 24.79 22.04 -2.83
N GLN A 13 24.38 23.28 -2.63
CA GLN A 13 23.00 23.72 -2.84
C GLN A 13 22.57 23.55 -4.31
N ARG A 14 23.44 23.91 -5.26
CA ARG A 14 23.18 23.72 -6.69
C ARG A 14 23.02 22.24 -7.01
N ILE A 15 23.95 21.38 -6.59
CA ILE A 15 23.87 19.93 -6.82
C ILE A 15 22.57 19.36 -6.23
N ALA A 16 22.21 19.75 -5.01
CA ALA A 16 20.97 19.31 -4.38
C ALA A 16 19.73 19.77 -5.17
N ALA A 17 19.72 21.01 -5.67
CA ALA A 17 18.62 21.53 -6.49
C ALA A 17 18.49 20.77 -7.82
N TRP A 18 19.61 20.50 -8.50
CA TRP A 18 19.63 19.71 -9.73
C TRP A 18 19.17 18.27 -9.49
N GLY A 19 19.64 17.62 -8.43
CA GLY A 19 19.19 16.27 -8.04
C GLY A 19 17.69 16.21 -7.77
N LYS A 20 17.14 17.20 -7.04
CA LYS A 20 15.69 17.32 -6.84
C LYS A 20 14.94 17.51 -8.15
N ARG A 21 15.47 18.32 -9.07
CA ARG A 21 14.86 18.58 -10.38
C ARG A 21 14.81 17.31 -11.24
N ILE A 22 15.91 16.57 -11.29
CA ILE A 22 15.96 15.27 -11.99
C ILE A 22 14.93 14.31 -11.41
N ARG A 23 14.91 14.15 -10.08
CA ARG A 23 13.95 13.29 -9.38
C ARG A 23 12.50 13.66 -9.69
N ARG A 24 12.17 14.94 -9.69
CA ARG A 24 10.81 15.40 -10.04
C ARG A 24 10.42 15.02 -11.47
N TYR A 25 11.33 15.17 -12.42
CA TYR A 25 11.05 14.82 -13.82
C TYR A 25 10.92 13.32 -14.03
N THR A 26 11.76 12.51 -13.38
CA THR A 26 11.63 11.06 -13.43
C THR A 26 10.32 10.61 -12.82
N GLU A 27 9.95 11.10 -11.63
CA GLU A 27 8.66 10.79 -10.99
C GLU A 27 7.46 11.22 -11.85
N LYS A 28 7.52 12.41 -12.46
CA LYS A 28 6.47 12.88 -13.38
C LYS A 28 6.32 11.95 -14.57
N SER A 29 7.42 11.56 -15.20
CA SER A 29 7.43 10.65 -16.34
C SER A 29 6.87 9.27 -15.96
N THR A 30 7.32 8.72 -14.83
CA THR A 30 6.83 7.43 -14.31
C THR A 30 5.33 7.47 -14.06
N ARG A 31 4.82 8.49 -13.35
CA ARG A 31 3.38 8.64 -13.12
C ARG A 31 2.58 8.76 -14.40
N PHE A 32 3.07 9.54 -15.37
CA PHE A 32 2.41 9.68 -16.67
C PHE A 32 2.29 8.31 -17.38
N ASN A 33 3.37 7.55 -17.44
CA ASN A 33 3.39 6.23 -18.06
C ASN A 33 2.50 5.23 -17.33
N GLN A 34 2.55 5.20 -15.99
CA GLN A 34 1.70 4.35 -15.16
C GLN A 34 0.21 4.67 -15.32
N ASN A 35 -0.15 5.96 -15.33
CA ASN A 35 -1.54 6.39 -15.53
C ASN A 35 -2.04 6.06 -16.94
N ARG A 36 -1.18 6.24 -17.96
CA ARG A 36 -1.52 5.84 -19.33
C ARG A 36 -1.74 4.33 -19.42
N LEU A 37 -0.87 3.55 -18.79
CA LEU A 37 -1.00 2.09 -18.72
C LEU A 37 -2.26 1.68 -17.94
N PHE A 38 -2.61 2.38 -16.86
CA PHE A 38 -3.86 2.15 -16.13
C PHE A 38 -5.08 2.33 -17.02
N GLN A 39 -5.11 3.38 -17.83
CA GLN A 39 -6.24 3.65 -18.72
C GLN A 39 -6.33 2.65 -19.88
N SER A 40 -5.20 2.20 -20.43
CA SER A 40 -5.20 1.28 -21.57
C SER A 40 -5.27 -0.21 -21.18
N ASP A 41 -4.54 -0.62 -20.15
CA ASP A 41 -4.38 -2.02 -19.73
C ASP A 41 -4.02 -2.12 -18.23
N GLN A 42 -5.06 -2.12 -17.40
CA GLN A 42 -4.93 -2.22 -15.94
C GLN A 42 -4.20 -3.49 -15.51
N LYS A 43 -4.44 -4.62 -16.18
CA LYS A 43 -3.82 -5.91 -15.82
C LYS A 43 -2.31 -5.83 -15.95
N ARG A 44 -1.80 -5.19 -16.99
CA ARG A 44 -0.35 -4.96 -17.16
C ARG A 44 0.23 -4.05 -16.10
N LEU A 45 -0.48 -2.98 -15.71
CA LEU A 45 -0.03 -2.14 -14.62
C LEU A 45 0.09 -2.95 -13.32
N TYR A 46 -0.95 -3.70 -12.95
CA TYR A 46 -0.93 -4.49 -11.72
C TYR A 46 0.18 -5.55 -11.72
N LYS A 47 0.38 -6.25 -12.84
CA LYS A 47 1.52 -7.18 -12.99
C LYS A 47 2.89 -6.52 -12.88
N ALA A 48 3.01 -5.25 -13.29
CA ALA A 48 4.25 -4.49 -13.15
C ALA A 48 4.44 -3.90 -11.74
N LEU A 49 3.35 -3.70 -10.99
CA LEU A 49 3.36 -3.26 -9.59
C LEU A 49 3.55 -4.42 -8.62
N GLU A 50 3.09 -5.61 -8.99
CA GLU A 50 3.50 -6.86 -8.36
C GLU A 50 5.03 -6.87 -8.36
N ARG A 51 5.62 -6.96 -7.16
CA ARG A 51 7.06 -7.26 -7.08
C ARG A 51 7.29 -8.52 -7.92
N PRO A 52 8.41 -8.62 -8.67
CA PRO A 52 8.79 -9.91 -9.23
C PRO A 52 8.66 -10.87 -8.07
N MET A 53 7.77 -11.85 -8.23
CA MET A 53 7.43 -12.82 -7.19
C MET A 53 8.79 -13.14 -6.58
N VAL A 54 9.02 -12.72 -5.32
CA VAL A 54 10.11 -13.32 -4.57
C VAL A 54 9.76 -14.77 -4.78
N SER A 55 10.58 -15.49 -5.55
CA SER A 55 10.43 -16.91 -5.77
C SER A 55 10.68 -17.46 -4.39
N GLY A 56 9.66 -17.34 -3.56
CA GLY A 56 9.67 -17.62 -2.17
C GLY A 56 9.77 -19.11 -2.19
N THR A 57 10.96 -19.57 -1.87
CA THR A 57 11.18 -20.86 -1.22
C THR A 57 10.43 -20.94 0.11
N ASP A 58 9.51 -20.01 0.40
CA ASP A 58 8.57 -20.06 1.50
C ASP A 58 7.63 -21.24 1.22
N PRO A 59 7.66 -22.28 2.05
CA PRO A 59 6.79 -23.42 1.86
C PRO A 59 5.35 -22.94 1.91
N VAL A 60 4.57 -23.32 0.89
CA VAL A 60 3.13 -23.11 0.91
C VAL A 60 2.60 -23.78 2.18
N PRO A 61 1.95 -23.04 3.10
CA PRO A 61 1.50 -23.61 4.36
C PRO A 61 0.48 -24.72 4.08
N ASN A 62 0.59 -25.80 4.84
CA ASN A 62 -0.34 -26.92 4.74
C ASN A 62 -1.77 -26.46 5.10
N GLN A 63 -2.78 -27.13 4.56
CA GLN A 63 -4.17 -26.85 4.87
C GLN A 63 -4.45 -26.96 6.38
N ALA A 64 -3.86 -27.94 7.05
CA ALA A 64 -4.00 -28.13 8.50
C ALA A 64 -3.46 -26.93 9.29
N ASP A 65 -2.27 -26.42 8.91
CA ASP A 65 -1.64 -25.27 9.57
C ASP A 65 -2.45 -24.00 9.38
N THR A 66 -2.99 -23.82 8.17
CA THR A 66 -3.87 -22.70 7.84
C THR A 66 -5.15 -22.74 8.68
N VAL A 67 -5.77 -23.91 8.80
CA VAL A 67 -7.00 -24.09 9.60
C VAL A 67 -6.71 -23.89 11.09
N ALA A 68 -5.58 -24.41 11.60
CA ALA A 68 -5.19 -24.24 12.99
C ALA A 68 -4.93 -22.76 13.33
N PHE A 69 -4.26 -22.03 12.44
CA PHE A 69 -4.02 -20.59 12.59
C PHE A 69 -5.31 -19.78 12.65
N TRP A 70 -6.25 -19.99 11.71
CA TRP A 70 -7.52 -19.26 11.74
C TRP A 70 -8.39 -19.66 12.92
N ARG A 71 -8.36 -20.94 13.32
CA ARG A 71 -9.06 -21.40 14.52
C ARG A 71 -8.51 -20.75 15.78
N SER A 72 -7.19 -20.63 15.94
CA SER A 72 -6.61 -20.01 17.13
C SER A 72 -6.96 -18.53 17.23
N LEU A 73 -6.95 -17.82 16.10
CA LEU A 73 -7.32 -16.41 16.03
C LEU A 73 -8.77 -16.16 16.44
N TRP A 74 -9.69 -17.05 16.07
CA TRP A 74 -11.11 -16.94 16.41
C TRP A 74 -11.52 -17.65 17.70
N SER A 75 -10.67 -18.49 18.28
CA SER A 75 -10.98 -19.22 19.51
C SER A 75 -10.92 -18.34 20.76
N GLU A 76 -10.09 -17.29 20.74
CA GLU A 76 -9.98 -16.36 21.85
C GLU A 76 -10.91 -15.16 21.60
N PRO A 77 -11.94 -14.95 22.45
CA PRO A 77 -12.77 -13.76 22.35
C PRO A 77 -11.94 -12.54 22.76
N VAL A 78 -11.46 -11.79 21.77
CA VAL A 78 -10.78 -10.51 22.01
C VAL A 78 -11.84 -9.43 22.15
N ASN A 79 -11.83 -8.74 23.30
CA ASN A 79 -12.61 -7.51 23.44
C ASN A 79 -11.91 -6.41 22.66
N HIS A 80 -12.47 -6.07 21.50
CA HIS A 80 -12.02 -4.92 20.72
C HIS A 80 -12.53 -3.64 21.38
N ASN A 81 -11.67 -2.63 21.46
CA ASN A 81 -12.10 -1.30 21.87
C ASN A 81 -12.93 -0.70 20.72
N GLU A 82 -14.25 -0.80 20.82
CA GLU A 82 -15.15 -0.24 19.82
C GLU A 82 -15.08 1.29 19.87
N GLY A 83 -14.66 1.89 18.75
CA GLY A 83 -14.65 3.34 18.61
C GLY A 83 -16.06 3.86 18.26
N PRO A 84 -16.34 5.16 18.47
CA PRO A 84 -17.66 5.76 18.23
C PRO A 84 -18.21 5.57 16.80
N TRP A 85 -17.36 5.18 15.85
CA TRP A 85 -17.73 4.93 14.45
C TRP A 85 -18.52 3.63 14.27
N THR A 86 -18.46 2.66 15.19
CA THR A 86 -19.19 1.39 15.08
C THR A 86 -20.70 1.61 15.19
N GLU A 87 -21.14 2.54 16.04
CA GLU A 87 -22.54 2.95 16.18
C GLU A 87 -23.09 3.63 14.91
N VAL A 88 -22.25 4.46 14.27
CA VAL A 88 -22.58 5.11 12.99
C VAL A 88 -22.73 4.07 11.89
N ALA A 89 -21.82 3.11 11.80
CA ALA A 89 -21.89 2.03 10.83
C ALA A 89 -23.12 1.13 11.07
N ALA A 90 -23.43 0.78 12.32
CA ALA A 90 -24.61 0.00 12.68
C ALA A 90 -25.91 0.72 12.28
N SER A 91 -25.99 2.03 12.50
CA SER A 91 -27.14 2.86 12.11
C SER A 91 -27.35 2.89 10.59
N GLN A 92 -26.27 2.95 9.81
CA GLN A 92 -26.33 2.89 8.35
C GLN A 92 -26.76 1.51 7.84
N CYS A 93 -26.36 0.45 8.54
CA CYS A 93 -26.70 -0.92 8.18
C CYS A 93 -28.10 -1.36 8.65
N ALA A 94 -28.72 -0.66 9.62
CA ALA A 94 -30.03 -1.00 10.18
C ALA A 94 -31.17 -1.03 9.14
N GLY A 95 -31.03 -0.29 8.03
CA GLY A 95 -32.00 -0.27 6.93
C GLY A 95 -31.78 -1.35 5.86
N ILE A 96 -30.70 -2.12 5.93
CA ILE A 96 -30.35 -3.10 4.91
C ILE A 96 -31.06 -4.42 5.22
N ARG A 97 -32.04 -4.79 4.39
CA ARG A 97 -32.78 -6.05 4.50
C ARG A 97 -31.80 -7.23 4.43
N THR A 98 -31.65 -7.97 5.54
CA THR A 98 -30.87 -9.22 5.55
C THR A 98 -31.46 -10.18 4.51
N PRO A 99 -30.64 -10.77 3.61
CA PRO A 99 -31.14 -11.78 2.70
C PRO A 99 -31.70 -12.97 3.51
N ARG A 100 -32.87 -13.47 3.10
CA ARG A 100 -33.48 -14.67 3.71
C ARG A 100 -32.46 -15.79 3.69
N ARG A 101 -32.21 -16.42 4.84
CA ARG A 101 -31.51 -17.70 4.92
C ARG A 101 -32.27 -18.70 4.05
N ILE A 102 -31.58 -19.25 3.06
CA ILE A 102 -32.07 -20.42 2.33
C ILE A 102 -31.82 -21.60 3.27
N THR A 103 -32.88 -22.11 3.87
CA THR A 103 -32.90 -23.38 4.61
C THR A 103 -32.89 -24.54 3.64
#